data_AF-U7UTM0-F1
#
_entry.id   AF-U7UTM0-F1
#
_cell.length_a   1.000
_cell.length_b   1.000
_cell.length_c   1.000
_cell.angle_alpha   90.00
_cell.angle_beta   90.00
_cell.angle_gamma   90.00
#
_symmetry.space_group_name_H-M   'P 1'
#
loop_
_entity.id
_entity.type
_entity.pdbx_description
1 polymer ?
#
loop_
_entity_poly.entity_id
_entity_poly.type
_entity_poly.pdbx_seq_one_letter_code
_entity_poly.pdbx_strand_id
1 'polypeptide(L)'
;MNLMDNNNNENNNEKKLEIIRKRNRRGIGLGGSSSSAKKNVMPPEQTISEDEEIAERLYSLRNKNLQLKTDSLHFGAEICNTMVEQNKLMRSLKAIIRQSDEKNERQIAPVIEALKTLEERIANSADAADARTKKTLEELFSHLDDAGRTYSKGLCERLDVTATRLEVLLTYGREKLRFWSFGKKLVVAILTILLLFQLSLNYKMKNELQGLHTQVSMIHSLYKGDAKYWFDPDNQMTYVETLKQHEQRE
;
A
#
# COMPACT_ATOMS: atom_id res chain seq x y z
N MET A 1 -36.46 20.34 25.67
CA MET A 1 -36.46 21.77 25.37
C MET A 1 -37.92 22.17 25.19
N ASN A 2 -38.56 22.69 26.25
CA ASN A 2 -39.99 23.01 26.25
C ASN A 2 -40.15 24.53 26.13
N LEU A 3 -40.82 24.96 25.07
CA LEU A 3 -41.04 26.36 24.67
C LEU A 3 -42.48 26.83 24.96
N MET A 4 -43.17 26.26 25.97
CA MET A 4 -44.61 26.52 26.17
C MET A 4 -45.04 27.30 27.42
N ASP A 5 -44.15 27.63 28.35
CA ASP A 5 -44.59 28.27 29.62
C ASP A 5 -44.47 29.81 29.66
N ASN A 6 -43.96 30.45 28.61
CA ASN A 6 -43.70 31.90 28.63
C ASN A 6 -44.90 32.79 28.19
N ASN A 7 -45.95 32.22 27.59
CA ASN A 7 -47.07 33.00 27.03
C ASN A 7 -48.12 33.45 28.06
N ASN A 8 -48.11 32.90 29.28
CA ASN A 8 -49.13 33.23 30.29
C ASN A 8 -48.79 34.46 31.14
N ASN A 9 -47.53 34.90 31.16
CA ASN A 9 -47.10 35.99 32.05
C ASN A 9 -47.26 37.37 31.40
N GLU A 10 -47.09 37.49 30.07
CA GLU A 10 -47.29 38.76 29.35
C GLU A 10 -48.76 39.19 29.32
N ASN A 11 -49.68 38.23 29.14
CA ASN A 11 -51.12 38.50 29.02
C ASN A 11 -51.77 39.01 30.33
N ASN A 12 -51.16 38.71 31.48
CA ASN A 12 -51.63 39.18 32.79
C ASN A 12 -51.15 40.60 33.13
N ASN A 13 -49.99 41.01 32.62
CA ASN A 13 -49.45 42.35 32.84
C ASN A 13 -50.17 43.40 31.98
N GLU A 14 -50.58 43.05 30.75
CA GLU A 14 -51.39 43.94 29.90
C GLU A 14 -52.78 44.21 30.49
N LYS A 15 -53.45 43.19 31.05
CA LYS A 15 -54.77 43.37 31.70
C LYS A 15 -54.71 44.26 32.95
N LYS A 16 -53.63 44.21 33.74
CA LYS A 16 -53.47 45.09 34.92
C LYS A 16 -53.21 46.55 34.52
N LEU A 17 -52.46 46.80 33.45
CA LEU A 17 -52.21 48.14 32.93
C LEU A 17 -53.47 48.80 32.34
N GLU A 18 -54.37 48.02 31.75
CA GLU A 18 -55.63 48.55 31.21
C GLU A 18 -56.65 48.96 32.30
N ILE A 19 -56.66 48.26 33.44
CA ILE A 19 -57.50 48.60 34.60
C ILE A 19 -57.06 49.91 35.25
N ILE A 20 -55.76 50.16 35.35
CA ILE A 20 -55.22 51.43 35.88
C ILE A 20 -55.53 52.59 34.92
N ARG A 21 -55.48 52.34 33.59
CA ARG A 21 -55.77 53.35 32.57
C ARG A 21 -57.27 53.72 32.51
N LYS A 22 -58.19 52.82 32.86
CA LYS A 22 -59.65 53.09 32.94
C LYS A 22 -60.08 53.80 34.24
N ARG A 23 -59.30 53.74 35.33
CA ARG A 23 -59.60 54.44 36.58
C ARG A 23 -59.24 55.93 36.56
N ASN A 24 -58.22 56.32 35.79
CA ASN A 24 -57.74 57.71 35.68
C ASN A 24 -58.53 58.60 34.70
N ARG A 25 -59.63 58.11 34.10
CA ARG A 25 -60.51 58.91 33.21
C ARG A 25 -61.82 59.40 33.86
N ARG A 26 -62.02 59.18 35.16
CA ARG A 26 -63.17 59.72 35.91
C ARG A 26 -62.67 60.47 37.14
N GLY A 27 -62.55 61.79 37.04
CA GLY A 27 -62.22 62.60 38.22
C GLY A 27 -61.65 64.00 37.96
N ILE A 28 -62.20 64.74 37.00
CA ILE A 28 -62.03 66.19 36.84
C ILE A 28 -63.40 66.64 36.32
N GLY A 29 -64.31 67.23 37.09
CA GLY A 29 -64.19 68.46 37.86
C GLY A 29 -65.10 69.48 37.17
N LEU A 30 -65.98 70.12 37.94
CA LEU A 30 -66.61 71.45 37.77
C LEU A 30 -68.09 71.45 38.15
N GLY A 31 -68.37 72.09 39.28
CA GLY A 31 -69.71 72.39 39.75
C GLY A 31 -70.23 73.75 39.26
N GLY A 32 -71.43 74.06 39.76
CA GLY A 32 -72.18 75.31 39.60
C GLY A 32 -73.54 75.04 38.95
N SER A 33 -74.68 75.54 39.40
CA SER A 33 -75.11 76.32 40.57
C SER A 33 -76.65 76.18 40.55
N SER A 34 -77.39 75.98 41.63
CA SER A 34 -77.90 77.07 42.45
C SER A 34 -78.92 76.50 43.44
N SER A 35 -78.80 76.84 44.72
CA SER A 35 -79.96 76.92 45.62
C SER A 35 -79.66 77.93 46.72
N SER A 36 -80.48 78.98 46.70
CA SER A 36 -80.92 79.85 47.79
C SER A 36 -79.92 80.19 48.91
N ALA A 37 -79.56 81.48 48.91
CA ALA A 37 -79.03 82.21 50.04
C ALA A 37 -79.81 81.92 51.33
N LYS A 38 -79.14 81.27 52.29
CA LYS A 38 -79.42 81.39 53.72
C LYS A 38 -78.16 81.93 54.38
N LYS A 39 -78.28 83.11 55.00
CA LYS A 39 -77.31 83.65 55.95
C LYS A 39 -77.09 82.59 57.04
N ASN A 40 -76.03 81.80 56.92
CA ASN A 40 -75.49 81.07 58.04
C ASN A 40 -74.43 81.96 58.67
N VAL A 41 -74.84 82.55 59.79
CA VAL A 41 -74.00 83.17 60.79
C VAL A 41 -72.79 82.25 61.03
N MET A 42 -71.58 82.78 60.82
CA MET A 42 -70.34 82.14 61.28
C MET A 42 -70.53 81.85 62.77
N PRO A 43 -70.42 80.60 63.24
CA PRO A 43 -70.24 80.37 64.66
C PRO A 43 -68.93 81.06 65.06
N PRO A 44 -68.84 81.68 66.25
CA PRO A 44 -67.62 82.32 66.67
C PRO A 44 -66.49 81.29 66.61
N GLU A 45 -65.37 81.65 65.99
CA GLU A 45 -64.10 80.95 66.21
C GLU A 45 -63.91 80.88 67.72
N GLN A 46 -64.13 79.69 68.29
CA GLN A 46 -63.66 79.41 69.63
C GLN A 46 -62.15 79.50 69.54
N THR A 47 -61.58 80.61 70.00
CA THR A 47 -60.16 80.72 70.32
C THR A 47 -59.91 79.70 71.42
N ILE A 48 -59.55 78.49 71.00
CA ILE A 48 -58.96 77.45 71.82
C ILE A 48 -57.75 78.10 72.51
N SER A 49 -57.65 77.98 73.84
CA SER A 49 -56.51 78.52 74.59
C SER A 49 -55.22 77.88 74.06
N GLU A 50 -54.10 78.61 74.04
CA GLU A 50 -52.79 78.09 73.57
C GLU A 50 -52.43 76.75 74.24
N ASP A 51 -52.83 76.56 75.50
CA ASP A 51 -52.65 75.32 76.27
C ASP A 51 -53.40 74.11 75.68
N GLU A 52 -54.58 74.34 75.08
CA GLU A 52 -55.45 73.31 74.55
C GLU A 52 -55.02 72.91 73.12
N GLU A 53 -54.49 73.85 72.33
CA GLU A 53 -53.80 73.54 71.04
C GLU A 53 -52.50 72.76 71.26
N ILE A 54 -51.72 73.11 72.30
CA ILE A 54 -50.53 72.36 72.70
C ILE A 54 -50.90 70.94 73.13
N ALA A 55 -52.00 70.76 73.88
CA ALA A 55 -52.47 69.46 74.32
C ALA A 55 -52.92 68.56 73.15
N GLU A 56 -53.70 69.09 72.20
CA GLU A 56 -54.08 68.35 70.99
C GLU A 56 -52.86 67.94 70.16
N ARG A 57 -51.88 68.84 70.01
CA ARG A 57 -50.65 68.56 69.26
C ARG A 57 -49.83 67.45 69.93
N LEU A 58 -49.68 67.49 71.25
CA LEU A 58 -49.02 66.43 72.03
C LEU A 58 -49.76 65.09 71.93
N TYR A 59 -51.09 65.10 71.97
CA TYR A 59 -51.91 63.90 71.77
C TYR A 59 -51.74 63.32 70.37
N SER A 60 -51.70 64.17 69.33
CA SER A 60 -51.45 63.75 67.95
C SER A 60 -50.05 63.14 67.77
N LEU A 61 -49.03 63.73 68.41
CA LEU A 61 -47.64 63.24 68.38
C LEU A 61 -47.53 61.88 69.09
N ARG A 62 -48.22 61.72 70.23
CA ARG A 62 -48.29 60.45 70.94
C ARG A 62 -48.92 59.35 70.07
N ASN A 63 -50.03 59.65 69.38
CA ASN A 63 -50.69 58.70 68.50
C ASN A 63 -49.82 58.34 67.29
N LYS A 64 -49.15 59.32 66.66
CA LYS A 64 -48.18 59.07 65.58
C LYS A 64 -47.01 58.21 66.05
N ASN A 65 -46.46 58.45 67.24
CA ASN A 65 -45.40 57.61 67.80
C ASN A 65 -45.88 56.18 68.11
N LEU A 66 -47.11 56.02 68.60
CA LEU A 66 -47.71 54.70 68.79
C LEU A 66 -47.91 53.96 67.47
N GLN A 67 -48.35 54.67 66.42
CA GLN A 67 -48.49 54.12 65.08
C GLN A 67 -47.13 53.69 64.52
N LEU A 68 -46.11 54.56 64.57
CA LEU A 68 -44.75 54.25 64.13
C LEU A 68 -44.14 53.05 64.87
N LYS A 69 -44.39 52.94 66.18
CA LYS A 69 -43.95 51.78 66.96
C LYS A 69 -44.62 50.49 66.48
N THR A 70 -45.91 50.56 66.14
CA THR A 70 -46.67 49.41 65.62
C THR A 70 -46.21 49.02 64.22
N ASP A 71 -46.01 50.01 63.35
CA ASP A 71 -45.52 49.80 61.98
C ASP A 71 -44.09 49.23 61.98
N SER A 72 -43.22 49.71 62.88
CA SER A 72 -41.87 49.17 63.06
C SER A 72 -41.87 47.72 63.53
N LEU A 73 -42.79 47.33 64.42
CA LEU A 73 -42.94 45.95 64.86
C LEU A 73 -43.44 45.06 63.73
N HIS A 74 -44.41 45.54 62.95
CA HIS A 74 -44.94 44.82 61.79
C HIS A 74 -43.87 44.62 60.72
N PHE A 75 -43.11 45.67 60.40
CA PHE A 75 -42.00 45.61 59.46
C PHE A 75 -40.91 44.61 59.91
N GLY A 76 -40.55 44.61 61.19
CA GLY A 76 -39.62 43.63 61.75
C GLY A 76 -40.13 42.19 61.60
N ALA A 77 -41.43 41.95 61.84
CA ALA A 77 -42.05 40.64 61.65
C ALA A 77 -42.06 40.20 60.17
N GLU A 78 -42.34 41.12 59.23
CA GLU A 78 -42.27 40.85 57.79
C GLU A 78 -40.85 40.50 57.32
N ILE A 79 -39.84 41.20 57.82
CA ILE A 79 -38.43 40.87 57.54
C ILE A 79 -38.09 39.47 58.03
N CYS A 80 -38.48 39.14 59.27
CA CYS A 80 -38.24 37.81 59.82
C CYS A 80 -38.90 36.72 58.97
N ASN A 81 -40.16 36.92 58.55
CA ASN A 81 -40.88 35.97 57.71
C ASN A 81 -40.22 35.81 56.33
N THR A 82 -39.84 36.90 55.67
CA THR A 82 -39.17 36.85 54.37
C THR A 82 -37.80 36.17 54.45
N MET A 83 -37.04 36.40 55.53
CA MET A 83 -35.76 35.75 55.77
C MET A 83 -35.91 34.24 55.99
N VAL A 84 -36.97 33.80 56.67
CA VAL A 84 -37.29 32.37 56.83
C VAL A 84 -37.62 31.73 55.47
N GLU A 85 -38.44 32.37 54.64
CA GLU A 85 -38.80 31.86 53.31
C GLU A 85 -37.60 31.80 52.36
N GLN A 86 -36.74 32.83 52.36
CA GLN A 86 -35.49 32.80 51.59
C GLN A 86 -34.56 31.66 52.03
N ASN A 87 -34.47 31.39 53.33
CA ASN A 87 -33.68 30.27 53.83
C ASN A 87 -34.26 28.91 53.41
N LYS A 88 -35.59 28.75 53.38
CA LYS A 88 -36.24 27.55 52.85
C LYS A 88 -35.94 27.34 51.37
N LEU A 89 -36.06 28.41 50.57
CA LEU A 89 -35.74 28.40 49.14
C LEU A 89 -34.27 28.05 48.88
N MET A 90 -33.35 28.59 49.67
CA MET A 90 -31.92 28.29 49.55
C MET A 90 -31.65 26.80 49.82
N ARG A 91 -32.27 26.22 50.85
CA ARG A 91 -32.15 24.78 51.16
C ARG A 91 -32.72 23.92 50.05
N SER A 92 -33.89 24.26 49.50
CA SER A 92 -34.48 23.52 48.38
C SER A 92 -33.62 23.60 47.12
N LEU A 93 -33.08 24.77 46.80
CA LEU A 93 -32.19 24.94 45.65
C LEU A 93 -30.92 24.09 45.81
N LYS A 94 -30.31 24.09 46.99
CA LYS A 94 -29.14 23.25 47.28
C LYS A 94 -29.44 21.76 47.13
N ALA A 95 -30.62 21.32 47.54
CA ALA A 95 -31.05 19.93 47.35
C ALA A 95 -31.24 19.57 45.86
N ILE A 96 -31.84 20.48 45.08
CA ILE A 96 -32.04 20.30 43.64
C ILE A 96 -30.70 20.22 42.90
N ILE A 97 -29.75 21.11 43.23
CA ILE A 97 -28.40 21.09 42.64
C ILE A 97 -27.72 19.75 42.92
N ARG A 98 -27.72 19.30 44.18
CA ARG A 98 -27.12 18.02 44.57
C ARG A 98 -27.75 16.84 43.82
N GLN A 99 -29.07 16.83 43.68
CA GLN A 99 -29.77 15.78 42.94
C GLN A 99 -29.44 15.82 41.43
N SER A 100 -29.28 17.02 40.86
CA SER A 100 -28.85 17.20 39.48
C SER A 100 -27.43 16.69 39.27
N ASP A 101 -26.51 16.99 40.18
CA ASP A 101 -25.12 16.53 40.09
C ASP A 101 -25.03 15.01 40.21
N GLU A 102 -25.75 14.41 41.18
CA GLU A 102 -25.83 12.94 41.30
C GLU A 102 -26.44 12.29 40.04
N LYS A 103 -27.44 12.92 39.42
CA LYS A 103 -28.03 12.44 38.18
C LYS A 103 -27.06 12.54 37.01
N ASN A 104 -26.33 13.65 36.90
CA ASN A 104 -25.31 13.85 35.88
C ASN A 104 -24.20 12.83 36.02
N GLU A 105 -23.70 12.59 37.24
CA GLU A 105 -22.65 11.60 37.49
C GLU A 105 -23.11 10.18 37.11
N ARG A 106 -24.34 9.80 37.49
CA ARG A 106 -24.94 8.52 37.09
C ARG A 106 -25.12 8.38 35.58
N GLN A 107 -25.27 9.48 34.85
CA GLN A 107 -25.39 9.46 33.39
C GLN A 107 -24.02 9.45 32.71
N ILE A 108 -23.03 10.15 33.26
CA ILE A 108 -21.69 10.31 32.68
C ILE A 108 -20.81 9.08 32.94
N ALA A 109 -20.85 8.50 34.15
CA ALA A 109 -20.06 7.33 34.51
C ALA A 109 -20.18 6.13 33.54
N PRO A 110 -21.39 5.67 33.15
CA PRO A 110 -21.52 4.57 32.20
C PRO A 110 -21.07 4.95 30.79
N VAL A 111 -21.15 6.23 30.40
CA VAL A 111 -20.64 6.71 29.11
C VAL A 111 -19.12 6.67 29.08
N ILE A 112 -18.46 7.07 30.17
CA ILE A 112 -17.00 6.98 30.30
C ILE A 112 -16.55 5.52 30.26
N GLU A 113 -17.25 4.63 30.94
CA GLU A 113 -16.96 3.19 30.92
C GLU A 113 -17.13 2.61 29.50
N ALA A 114 -18.24 2.93 28.83
CA ALA A 114 -18.47 2.53 27.44
C ALA A 114 -17.36 3.03 26.50
N LEU A 115 -16.90 4.27 26.65
CA LEU A 115 -15.80 4.83 25.87
C LEU A 115 -14.49 4.05 26.08
N LYS A 116 -14.15 3.69 27.33
CA LYS A 116 -12.97 2.88 27.62
C LYS A 116 -13.06 1.49 26.99
N THR A 117 -14.21 0.83 27.08
CA THR A 117 -14.40 -0.49 26.45
C THR A 117 -14.31 -0.41 24.91
N LEU A 118 -14.77 0.69 24.32
CA LEU A 118 -14.67 0.91 22.88
C LEU A 118 -13.21 1.13 22.46
N GLU A 119 -12.46 1.93 23.22
CA GLU A 119 -11.03 2.15 23.02
C GLU A 119 -10.24 0.84 23.05
N GLU A 120 -10.49 -0.02 24.05
CA GLU A 120 -9.87 -1.34 24.16
C GLU A 120 -10.22 -2.26 22.97
N ARG A 121 -11.49 -2.23 22.52
CA ARG A 121 -11.91 -2.98 21.32
C ARG A 121 -11.24 -2.49 20.05
N ILE A 122 -11.05 -1.17 19.91
CA ILE A 122 -10.35 -0.59 18.76
C ILE A 122 -8.89 -1.03 18.75
N ALA A 123 -8.19 -0.92 19.88
CA ALA A 123 -6.79 -1.37 20.01
C ALA A 123 -6.63 -2.86 19.66
N ASN A 124 -7.45 -3.72 20.26
CA ASN A 124 -7.43 -5.16 19.96
C ASN A 124 -7.77 -5.48 18.50
N SER A 125 -8.63 -4.69 17.86
CA SER A 125 -8.97 -4.86 16.44
C SER A 125 -7.83 -4.44 15.51
N ALA A 126 -7.09 -3.39 15.86
CA ALA A 126 -5.91 -2.96 15.13
C ALA A 126 -4.79 -4.00 15.22
N ASP A 127 -4.48 -4.48 16.43
CA ASP A 127 -3.48 -5.54 16.63
C ASP A 127 -3.86 -6.83 15.89
N ALA A 128 -5.14 -7.21 15.91
CA ALA A 128 -5.63 -8.36 15.18
C ALA A 128 -5.56 -8.19 13.65
N ALA A 129 -5.79 -6.98 13.14
CA ALA A 129 -5.65 -6.68 11.72
C ALA A 129 -4.18 -6.72 11.28
N ASP A 130 -3.28 -6.16 12.08
CA ASP A 130 -1.83 -6.18 11.84
C ASP A 130 -1.27 -7.61 11.90
N ALA A 131 -1.72 -8.42 12.85
CA ALA A 131 -1.34 -9.83 12.92
C ALA A 131 -1.82 -10.63 11.69
N ARG A 132 -3.05 -10.37 11.21
CA ARG A 132 -3.58 -11.01 10.00
C ARG A 132 -2.81 -10.60 8.75
N THR A 133 -2.53 -9.30 8.58
CA THR A 133 -1.79 -8.80 7.42
C THR A 133 -0.37 -9.33 7.40
N LYS A 134 0.32 -9.36 8.54
CA LYS A 134 1.65 -9.96 8.66
C LYS A 134 1.65 -11.44 8.28
N LYS A 135 0.68 -12.21 8.78
CA LYS A 135 0.56 -13.64 8.44
C LYS A 135 0.33 -13.86 6.94
N THR A 136 -0.58 -13.10 6.32
CA THR A 136 -0.81 -13.19 4.87
C THR A 136 0.42 -12.81 4.05
N LEU A 137 1.23 -11.86 4.55
CA LEU A 137 2.45 -11.43 3.89
C LEU A 137 3.52 -12.53 3.95
N GLU A 138 3.69 -13.18 5.10
CA GLU A 138 4.59 -14.33 5.27
C GLU A 138 4.17 -15.50 4.36
N GLU A 139 2.87 -15.81 4.27
CA GLU A 139 2.35 -16.82 3.34
C GLU A 139 2.66 -16.47 1.88
N LEU A 140 2.42 -15.21 1.47
CA LEU A 140 2.73 -14.74 0.11
C LEU A 140 4.22 -14.85 -0.23
N PHE A 141 5.10 -14.45 0.69
CA PHE A 141 6.54 -14.57 0.48
C PHE A 141 6.98 -16.04 0.37
N SER A 142 6.41 -16.93 1.20
CA SER A 142 6.71 -18.36 1.10
C SER A 142 6.31 -18.96 -0.26
N HIS A 143 5.14 -18.58 -0.78
CA HIS A 143 4.68 -19.03 -2.10
C HIS A 143 5.53 -18.46 -3.23
N LEU A 144 5.97 -17.21 -3.11
CA LEU A 144 6.86 -16.58 -4.08
C LEU A 144 8.24 -17.26 -4.11
N ASP A 145 8.78 -17.63 -2.95
CA ASP A 145 10.05 -18.37 -2.85
C ASP A 145 9.94 -19.76 -3.49
N ASP A 146 8.86 -20.49 -3.23
CA ASP A 146 8.61 -21.80 -3.85
C ASP A 146 8.42 -21.70 -5.38
N ALA A 147 7.71 -20.67 -5.84
CA ALA A 147 7.58 -20.36 -7.27
C ALA A 147 8.94 -20.01 -7.90
N GLY A 148 9.78 -19.24 -7.20
CA GLY A 148 11.14 -18.90 -7.62
C GLY A 148 12.05 -20.14 -7.72
N ARG A 149 11.98 -21.04 -6.73
CA ARG A 149 12.73 -22.31 -6.74
C ARG A 149 12.29 -23.24 -7.86
N THR A 150 10.98 -23.39 -8.07
CA THR A 150 10.46 -24.25 -9.16
C THR A 150 10.80 -23.68 -10.53
N TYR A 151 10.70 -22.36 -10.72
CA TYR A 151 11.10 -21.69 -11.94
C TYR A 151 12.59 -21.85 -12.24
N SER A 152 13.46 -21.57 -11.26
CA SER A 152 14.91 -21.70 -11.43
C SER A 152 15.33 -23.15 -11.69
N LYS A 153 14.74 -24.12 -10.99
CA LYS A 153 14.96 -25.54 -11.26
C LYS A 153 14.58 -25.91 -12.69
N GLY A 154 13.40 -25.48 -13.15
CA GLY A 154 12.95 -25.72 -14.51
C GLY A 154 13.83 -25.05 -15.58
N LEU A 155 14.43 -23.89 -15.27
CA LEU A 155 15.38 -23.23 -16.16
C LEU A 155 16.70 -24.01 -16.24
N CYS A 156 17.23 -24.48 -15.10
CA CYS A 156 18.42 -25.31 -15.04
C CYS A 156 18.23 -26.63 -15.80
N GLU A 157 17.09 -27.30 -15.63
CA GLU A 157 16.78 -28.54 -16.36
C GLU A 157 16.75 -28.31 -17.88
N ARG A 158 16.14 -27.21 -18.35
CA ARG A 158 16.16 -26.88 -19.79
C ARG A 158 17.56 -26.59 -20.29
N LEU A 159 18.36 -25.87 -19.49
CA LEU A 159 19.75 -25.55 -19.84
C LEU A 159 20.59 -26.83 -19.96
N ASP A 160 20.42 -27.77 -19.03
CA ASP A 160 21.14 -29.04 -19.02
C ASP A 160 20.78 -29.92 -20.23
N VAL A 161 19.49 -29.97 -20.59
CA VAL A 161 19.04 -30.63 -21.83
C VAL A 161 19.63 -29.97 -23.08
N THR A 162 19.74 -28.65 -23.12
CA THR A 162 20.39 -27.97 -24.25
C THR A 162 21.89 -28.20 -24.30
N ALA A 163 22.57 -28.24 -23.16
CA ALA A 163 24.01 -28.48 -23.05
C ALA A 163 24.36 -29.89 -23.52
N THR A 164 23.65 -30.91 -23.02
CA THR A 164 23.82 -32.31 -23.44
C THR A 164 23.57 -32.50 -24.94
N ARG A 165 22.54 -31.85 -25.51
CA ARG A 165 22.28 -31.90 -26.95
C ARG A 165 23.41 -31.29 -27.78
N LEU A 166 24.00 -30.20 -27.29
CA LEU A 166 25.17 -29.56 -27.92
C LEU A 166 26.41 -30.45 -27.84
N GLU A 167 26.66 -31.11 -26.72
CA GLU A 167 27.76 -32.06 -26.59
C GLU A 167 27.64 -33.22 -27.57
N VAL A 168 26.44 -33.81 -27.72
CA VAL A 168 26.19 -34.87 -28.72
C VAL A 168 26.42 -34.38 -30.15
N LEU A 169 26.04 -33.14 -30.46
CA LEU A 169 26.29 -32.57 -31.79
C LEU A 169 27.79 -32.36 -32.04
N LEU A 170 28.54 -31.90 -31.02
CA LEU A 170 29.97 -31.69 -31.10
C LEU A 170 30.75 -33.00 -31.23
N THR A 171 30.36 -34.06 -30.51
CA THR A 171 30.98 -35.39 -30.66
C THR A 171 30.72 -35.96 -32.04
N TYR A 172 29.48 -35.86 -32.55
CA TYR A 172 29.13 -36.26 -33.91
C TYR A 172 29.93 -35.50 -34.97
N GLY A 173 30.08 -34.17 -34.81
CA GLY A 173 30.91 -33.35 -35.69
C GLY A 173 32.39 -33.76 -35.68
N ARG A 174 32.93 -34.05 -34.49
CA ARG A 174 34.31 -34.53 -34.31
C ARG A 174 34.52 -35.88 -35.01
N GLU A 175 33.57 -36.81 -34.91
CA GLU A 175 33.64 -38.12 -35.57
C GLU A 175 33.61 -37.98 -37.10
N LYS A 176 32.72 -37.14 -37.65
CA LYS A 176 32.70 -36.88 -39.10
C LYS A 176 34.00 -36.25 -39.61
N LEU A 177 34.58 -35.31 -38.87
CA LEU A 177 35.87 -34.71 -39.22
C LEU A 177 36.99 -35.75 -39.20
N ARG A 178 37.02 -36.62 -38.20
CA ARG A 178 37.97 -37.75 -38.15
C ARG A 178 37.79 -38.68 -39.34
N PHE A 179 36.55 -39.06 -39.66
CA PHE A 179 36.26 -39.92 -40.81
C PHE A 179 36.70 -39.27 -42.14
N TRP A 180 36.46 -37.97 -42.30
CA TRP A 180 36.91 -37.24 -43.49
C TRP A 180 38.44 -37.16 -43.59
N SER A 181 39.13 -36.91 -42.47
CA SER A 181 40.59 -36.91 -42.42
C SER A 181 41.17 -38.29 -42.72
N PHE A 182 40.50 -39.36 -42.26
CA PHE A 182 40.90 -40.74 -42.53
C PHE A 182 40.68 -41.11 -44.00
N GLY A 183 39.52 -40.74 -44.57
CA GLY A 183 39.21 -40.94 -45.98
C GLY A 183 40.26 -40.31 -46.90
N LYS A 184 40.69 -39.07 -46.61
CA LYS A 184 41.79 -38.43 -47.35
C LYS A 184 43.10 -39.21 -47.28
N LYS A 185 43.50 -39.65 -46.08
CA LYS A 185 44.73 -40.44 -45.89
C LYS A 185 44.67 -41.77 -46.64
N LEU A 186 43.51 -42.43 -46.64
CA LEU A 186 43.27 -43.68 -47.36
C LEU A 186 43.38 -43.48 -48.89
N VAL A 187 42.79 -42.41 -49.43
CA VAL A 187 42.91 -42.06 -50.85
C VAL A 187 44.37 -41.82 -51.24
N VAL A 188 45.12 -41.05 -50.44
CA VAL A 188 46.55 -40.82 -50.66
C VAL A 188 47.34 -42.14 -50.64
N ALA A 189 47.05 -43.03 -49.68
CA ALA A 189 47.70 -44.34 -49.60
C ALA A 189 47.44 -45.20 -50.86
N ILE A 190 46.20 -45.27 -51.34
CA ILE A 190 45.85 -46.01 -52.57
C ILE A 190 46.57 -45.41 -53.78
N LEU A 191 46.60 -44.09 -53.91
CA LEU A 191 47.33 -43.39 -54.97
C LEU A 191 48.83 -43.69 -54.93
N THR A 192 49.44 -43.72 -53.74
CA THR A 192 50.87 -44.06 -53.62
C THR A 192 51.16 -45.51 -54.02
N ILE A 193 50.28 -46.45 -53.66
CA ILE A 193 50.44 -47.87 -54.05
C ILE A 193 50.29 -48.04 -55.56
N LEU A 194 49.29 -47.40 -56.17
CA LEU A 194 49.10 -47.39 -57.63
C LEU A 194 50.32 -46.82 -58.36
N LEU A 195 50.91 -45.74 -57.84
CA LEU A 195 52.09 -45.12 -58.43
C LEU A 195 53.32 -46.04 -58.34
N LEU A 196 53.53 -46.69 -57.20
CA LEU A 196 54.59 -47.69 -57.03
C LEU A 196 54.41 -48.88 -57.97
N PHE A 197 53.17 -49.33 -58.17
CA PHE A 197 52.84 -50.39 -59.11
C PHE A 197 53.10 -49.98 -60.58
N GLN A 198 52.79 -48.75 -60.97
CA GLN A 198 53.13 -48.22 -62.29
C GLN A 198 54.65 -48.15 -62.50
N LEU A 199 55.40 -47.73 -61.48
CA LEU A 199 56.86 -47.70 -61.51
C LEU A 199 57.46 -49.10 -61.70
N SER A 200 56.94 -50.12 -60.99
CA SER A 200 57.44 -51.49 -61.11
C SER A 200 57.16 -52.10 -62.49
N LEU A 201 55.96 -51.88 -63.04
CA LEU A 201 55.62 -52.29 -64.41
C LEU A 201 56.52 -51.60 -65.44
N ASN A 202 56.73 -50.29 -65.32
CA ASN A 202 57.60 -49.54 -66.22
C ASN A 202 59.05 -50.03 -66.16
N TYR A 203 59.56 -50.37 -64.97
CA TYR A 203 60.89 -50.94 -64.83
C TYR A 203 61.00 -52.30 -65.53
N LYS A 204 60.01 -53.18 -65.36
CA LYS A 204 59.97 -54.49 -66.02
C LYS A 204 59.92 -54.35 -67.55
N MET A 205 59.03 -53.50 -68.06
CA MET A 205 58.91 -53.22 -69.50
C MET A 205 60.20 -52.65 -70.08
N LYS A 206 60.89 -51.76 -69.36
CA LYS A 206 62.18 -51.21 -69.79
C LYS A 206 63.26 -52.29 -69.90
N ASN A 207 63.31 -53.23 -68.97
CA ASN A 207 64.25 -54.35 -69.02
C ASN A 207 63.93 -55.31 -70.17
N GLU A 208 62.66 -55.63 -70.40
CA GLU A 208 62.24 -56.45 -71.55
C GLU A 208 62.56 -55.75 -72.88
N LEU A 209 62.36 -54.42 -72.96
CA LEU A 209 62.72 -53.62 -74.12
C LEU A 209 64.24 -53.58 -74.36
N GLN A 210 65.05 -53.50 -73.30
CA GLN A 210 66.51 -53.61 -73.40
C GLN A 210 66.92 -55.01 -73.88
N GLY A 211 66.28 -56.07 -73.38
CA GLY A 211 66.49 -57.44 -73.84
C GLY A 211 66.18 -57.60 -75.33
N LEU A 212 65.03 -57.10 -75.78
CA LEU A 212 64.62 -57.08 -77.18
C LEU A 212 65.57 -56.23 -78.04
N HIS A 213 65.98 -55.05 -77.56
CA HIS A 213 66.94 -54.21 -78.26
C HIS A 213 68.29 -54.93 -78.45
N THR A 214 68.74 -55.66 -77.44
CA THR A 214 69.97 -56.47 -77.50
C THR A 214 69.82 -57.60 -78.50
N GLN A 215 68.68 -58.30 -78.52
CA GLN A 215 68.38 -59.35 -79.50
C GLN A 215 68.31 -58.80 -80.93
N VAL A 216 67.63 -57.67 -81.14
CA VAL A 216 67.53 -57.01 -82.45
C VAL A 216 68.90 -56.50 -82.90
N SER A 217 69.71 -55.95 -81.99
CA SER A 217 71.08 -55.55 -82.30
C SER A 217 71.95 -56.75 -82.73
N MET A 218 71.79 -57.90 -82.06
CA MET A 218 72.46 -59.14 -82.44
C MET A 218 72.04 -59.59 -83.85
N ILE A 219 70.74 -59.62 -84.14
CA ILE A 219 70.20 -59.93 -85.47
C ILE A 219 70.67 -58.93 -86.54
N HIS A 220 70.73 -57.64 -86.21
CA HIS A 220 71.18 -56.60 -87.12
C HIS A 220 72.68 -56.73 -87.43
N SER A 221 73.52 -57.07 -86.45
CA SER A 221 74.95 -57.35 -86.66
C SER A 221 75.18 -58.57 -87.57
N LEU A 222 74.29 -59.56 -87.50
CA LEU A 222 74.31 -60.73 -88.38
C LEU A 222 73.89 -60.39 -89.80
N TYR A 223 72.85 -59.56 -89.95
CA TYR A 223 72.36 -59.16 -91.27
C TYR A 223 73.34 -58.23 -92.01
N LYS A 224 74.10 -57.41 -91.28
CA LYS A 224 75.20 -56.60 -91.84
C LYS A 224 76.42 -57.42 -92.28
N GLY A 225 76.48 -58.70 -91.92
CA GLY A 225 77.55 -59.61 -92.33
C GLY A 225 78.82 -59.57 -91.47
N ASP A 226 78.80 -58.92 -90.29
CA ASP A 226 80.00 -58.72 -89.45
C ASP A 226 80.39 -59.95 -88.59
N ALA A 227 79.54 -60.98 -88.52
CA ALA A 227 79.78 -62.22 -87.77
C ALA A 227 79.20 -63.45 -88.49
N LYS A 228 79.92 -64.59 -88.45
CA LYS A 228 79.46 -65.88 -88.97
C LYS A 228 79.21 -66.86 -87.83
N TYR A 229 78.14 -67.65 -87.95
CA TYR A 229 77.86 -68.78 -87.06
C TYR A 229 78.31 -70.09 -87.69
N TRP A 230 78.87 -70.96 -86.87
CA TRP A 230 78.81 -72.40 -87.11
C TRP A 230 78.29 -73.10 -85.87
N PHE A 231 77.47 -74.12 -86.13
CA PHE A 231 76.90 -74.99 -85.12
C PHE A 231 77.78 -76.23 -85.04
N ASP A 232 78.29 -76.52 -83.84
CA ASP A 232 79.06 -77.73 -83.59
C ASP A 232 78.10 -78.85 -83.15
N PRO A 233 77.84 -79.87 -83.99
CA PRO A 233 76.83 -80.89 -83.70
C PRO A 233 77.19 -81.78 -82.51
N ASP A 234 78.47 -81.91 -82.18
CA ASP A 234 78.95 -82.83 -81.14
C ASP A 234 78.77 -82.26 -79.72
N ASN A 235 78.68 -80.92 -79.59
CA ASN A 235 78.64 -80.25 -78.29
C ASN A 235 77.38 -79.40 -78.07
N GLN A 236 76.45 -79.38 -79.04
CA GLN A 236 75.17 -78.63 -79.01
C GLN A 236 75.31 -77.15 -78.60
N MET A 237 76.43 -76.52 -78.92
CA MET A 237 76.73 -75.12 -78.59
C MET A 237 76.98 -74.33 -79.87
N THR A 238 76.35 -73.15 -79.96
CA THR A 238 76.50 -72.23 -81.09
C THR A 238 77.55 -71.18 -80.76
N TYR A 239 78.64 -71.13 -81.54
CA TYR A 239 79.71 -70.16 -81.33
C TYR A 239 79.53 -68.95 -82.25
N VAL A 240 79.74 -67.75 -81.69
CA VAL A 240 79.75 -66.47 -82.43
C VAL A 240 81.21 -66.07 -82.61
N GLU A 241 81.71 -66.00 -83.84
CA GLU A 241 83.04 -65.45 -84.13
C GLU A 241 82.92 -64.20 -85.01
N THR A 242 83.52 -63.09 -84.58
CA THR A 242 83.56 -61.84 -85.36
C THR A 242 84.55 -61.98 -86.52
N LEU A 243 84.26 -61.42 -87.70
CA LEU A 243 85.09 -61.57 -88.92
C LEU A 243 86.59 -61.30 -88.71
N LYS A 244 86.94 -60.35 -87.82
CA LYS A 244 88.32 -60.02 -87.46
C LYS A 244 89.11 -61.16 -86.82
N GLN A 245 88.44 -62.11 -86.17
CA GLN A 245 89.07 -63.28 -85.55
C GLN A 245 89.21 -64.45 -86.53
N HIS A 246 88.33 -64.55 -87.53
CA HIS A 246 88.40 -65.60 -88.55
C HIS A 246 89.52 -65.34 -89.57
N GLU A 247 89.72 -64.09 -90.01
CA GLU A 247 90.84 -63.71 -90.88
C GLU A 247 92.22 -63.85 -90.22
N GLN A 248 92.29 -64.02 -88.89
CA GLN A 248 93.54 -64.30 -88.18
C GLN A 248 93.84 -65.80 -88.04
N ARG A 249 92.94 -66.69 -88.45
CA ARG A 249 93.13 -68.15 -88.45
C ARG A 249 93.39 -68.75 -89.84
N GLU A 250 93.18 -67.99 -90.92
CA GLU A 250 93.63 -68.34 -92.28
C GLU A 250 95.08 -67.87 -92.52
#